data_AF-A0A3E3E0B7-F1
#
_entry.id   AF-A0A3E3E0B7-F1
#
_cell.length_a   1.000
_cell.length_b   1.000
_cell.length_c   1.000
_cell.angle_alpha   90.00
_cell.angle_beta   90.00
_cell.angle_gamma   90.00
#
_symmetry.space_group_name_H-M   'P 1'
#
loop_
_entity.id
_entity.type
_entity.pdbx_description
1 polymer ?
#
loop_
_entity_poly.entity_id
_entity_poly.type
_entity_poly.pdbx_seq_one_letter_code
_entity_poly.pdbx_strand_id
1 'polypeptide(L)'
;MKKYNNMKKVFIILFLTAVIFLIFSIVKQNYYIMGFTTSISLCSLICLISYKIKEKNKDKFEAMINEFEDERLIFIENSAKSMTLNLSIYILAIGCFITGLMEYKEISIFLSIPMTVILVLYLGSYLYYKKKY
;
A
#
# COMPACT_ATOMS: atom_id res chain seq x y z
N MET A 1 -17.75 -3.39 -10.23
CA MET A 1 -16.81 -3.64 -11.36
C MET A 1 -16.07 -2.39 -11.89
N LYS A 2 -16.72 -1.27 -12.25
CA LYS A 2 -16.02 -0.06 -12.76
C LYS A 2 -14.89 0.46 -11.86
N LYS A 3 -15.13 0.55 -10.54
CA LYS A 3 -14.13 0.98 -9.54
C LYS A 3 -12.90 0.06 -9.48
N TYR A 4 -13.10 -1.24 -9.66
CA TYR A 4 -12.04 -2.26 -9.64
C TYR A 4 -11.09 -2.13 -10.85
N ASN A 5 -11.65 -1.89 -12.03
CA ASN A 5 -10.88 -1.65 -13.25
C ASN A 5 -10.10 -0.32 -13.19
N ASN A 6 -10.66 0.71 -12.56
CA ASN A 6 -9.96 1.98 -12.36
C ASN A 6 -8.75 1.82 -11.43
N MET A 7 -8.86 1.07 -10.33
CA MET A 7 -7.75 0.80 -9.42
C MET A 7 -6.64 -0.03 -10.11
N LYS A 8 -7.01 -1.05 -10.88
CA LYS A 8 -6.05 -1.84 -11.68
C LYS A 8 -5.25 -0.95 -12.64
N LYS A 9 -5.92 -0.02 -13.34
CA LYS A 9 -5.25 0.96 -14.22
C LYS A 9 -4.30 1.88 -13.44
N VAL A 10 -4.71 2.35 -12.26
CA VAL A 10 -3.87 3.19 -11.39
C VAL A 10 -2.59 2.45 -10.98
N PHE A 11 -2.67 1.17 -10.59
CA PHE A 11 -1.48 0.39 -10.25
C PHE A 11 -0.57 0.10 -11.45
N ILE A 12 -1.13 -0.07 -12.64
CA ILE A 12 -0.34 -0.20 -13.88
C ILE A 12 0.44 1.10 -14.15
N ILE A 13 -0.24 2.25 -14.06
CA ILE A 13 0.40 3.55 -14.27
C ILE A 13 1.48 3.80 -13.23
N LEU A 14 1.20 3.54 -11.95
CA LEU A 14 2.17 3.63 -10.84
C LEU A 14 3.38 2.71 -11.03
N PHE A 15 3.16 1.48 -11.51
CA PHE A 15 4.24 0.55 -11.80
C PHE A 15 5.14 1.09 -12.91
N LEU A 16 4.56 1.55 -14.02
CA LEU A 16 5.31 2.09 -15.16
C LEU A 16 6.10 3.34 -14.78
N THR A 17 5.49 4.27 -14.04
CA THR A 17 6.20 5.48 -13.58
C THR A 17 7.33 5.11 -12.61
N ALA A 18 7.10 4.20 -11.67
CA ALA A 18 8.14 3.75 -10.75
C ALA A 18 9.32 3.08 -11.47
N VAL A 19 9.08 2.29 -12.50
CA VAL A 19 10.14 1.64 -13.30
C VAL A 19 10.95 2.67 -14.11
N ILE A 20 10.29 3.67 -14.71
CA ILE A 20 10.99 4.74 -15.43
C ILE A 20 11.89 5.54 -14.48
N PHE A 21 11.38 5.91 -13.30
CA PHE A 21 12.17 6.61 -12.29
C PHE A 21 13.27 5.74 -11.69
N LEU A 22 13.07 4.42 -11.60
CA LEU A 22 14.11 3.47 -11.18
C LEU A 22 15.28 3.50 -12.17
N ILE A 23 15.01 3.40 -13.48
CA ILE A 23 16.04 3.45 -14.53
C ILE A 23 16.80 4.78 -14.44
N PHE A 24 16.08 5.90 -14.30
CA PHE A 24 16.71 7.22 -14.14
C PHE A 24 17.59 7.30 -12.88
N SER A 25 17.14 6.71 -11.78
CA SER A 25 17.88 6.68 -10.50
C SER A 25 19.15 5.85 -10.57
N ILE A 26 19.12 4.74 -11.30
CA ILE A 26 20.30 3.91 -11.57
C ILE A 26 21.33 4.69 -12.39
N VAL A 27 20.89 5.37 -13.46
CA VAL A 27 21.77 6.18 -14.32
C VAL A 27 22.42 7.33 -13.54
N LYS A 28 21.68 7.96 -12.62
CA LYS A 28 22.18 9.07 -11.79
C LYS A 28 22.87 8.63 -10.50
N GLN A 29 23.00 7.33 -10.24
CA GLN A 29 23.54 6.76 -8.99
C GLN A 29 22.91 7.35 -7.71
N ASN A 30 21.62 7.69 -7.76
CA ASN A 30 20.90 8.20 -6.61
C ASN A 30 20.26 7.04 -5.84
N TYR A 31 21.01 6.50 -4.87
CA TYR A 31 20.62 5.33 -4.09
C TYR A 31 19.32 5.52 -3.29
N TYR A 32 19.00 6.74 -2.88
CA TYR A 32 17.76 7.04 -2.14
C TYR A 32 16.53 6.93 -3.03
N ILE A 33 16.56 7.58 -4.20
CA ILE A 33 15.45 7.47 -5.17
C ILE A 33 15.36 6.05 -5.73
N MET A 34 16.51 5.37 -5.86
CA MET A 34 16.56 3.96 -6.27
C MET A 34 15.81 3.05 -5.27
N GLY A 35 16.02 3.22 -3.96
CA GLY A 35 15.31 2.45 -2.91
C GLY A 35 13.80 2.73 -2.87
N PHE A 36 13.41 3.99 -3.06
CA PHE A 36 12.01 4.40 -3.13
C PHE A 36 11.29 3.80 -4.35
N THR A 37 11.91 3.90 -5.52
CA THR A 37 11.33 3.41 -6.79
C THR A 37 11.29 1.89 -6.88
N THR A 38 12.26 1.18 -6.28
CA THR A 38 12.18 -0.29 -6.10
C THR A 38 11.01 -0.67 -5.21
N SER A 39 10.80 0.03 -4.09
CA SER A 39 9.71 -0.28 -3.16
C SER A 39 8.33 -0.09 -3.80
N ILE A 40 8.14 1.01 -4.55
CA ILE A 40 6.87 1.29 -5.25
C ILE A 40 6.63 0.31 -6.39
N SER A 41 7.66 -0.05 -7.17
CA SER A 41 7.52 -1.02 -8.25
C SER A 41 7.17 -2.41 -7.72
N LEU A 42 7.84 -2.88 -6.66
CA LEU A 42 7.50 -4.14 -5.97
C LEU A 42 6.07 -4.13 -5.41
N CYS A 43 5.67 -3.07 -4.71
CA CYS A 43 4.32 -2.95 -4.15
C CYS A 43 3.25 -2.99 -5.25
N SER A 44 3.45 -2.24 -6.34
CA SER A 44 2.52 -2.20 -7.47
C SER A 44 2.44 -3.56 -8.17
N LEU A 45 3.55 -4.28 -8.30
CA LEU A 45 3.60 -5.63 -8.86
C LEU A 45 2.82 -6.64 -7.99
N ILE A 46 3.01 -6.61 -6.67
CA ILE A 46 2.30 -7.48 -5.72
C ILE A 46 0.78 -7.22 -5.79
N CYS A 47 0.38 -5.94 -5.86
CA CYS A 47 -1.02 -5.57 -6.05
C CYS A 47 -1.58 -6.14 -7.36
N LEU A 48 -0.87 -5.98 -8.48
CA LEU A 48 -1.32 -6.51 -9.78
C LEU A 48 -1.43 -8.04 -9.79
N ILE A 49 -0.51 -8.75 -9.15
CA ILE A 49 -0.58 -10.21 -8.96
C ILE A 49 -1.81 -10.58 -8.11
N SER A 50 -2.04 -9.85 -7.01
CA SER A 50 -3.21 -10.07 -6.14
C SER A 50 -4.53 -9.83 -6.87
N TYR A 51 -4.58 -8.80 -7.74
CA TYR A 51 -5.70 -8.55 -8.64
C TYR A 51 -5.96 -9.74 -9.57
N LYS A 52 -4.90 -10.28 -10.19
CA LYS A 52 -5.01 -11.43 -11.10
C LYS A 52 -5.48 -12.71 -10.38
N ILE A 53 -5.03 -12.93 -9.15
CA ILE A 53 -5.44 -14.08 -8.32
C ILE A 53 -6.91 -13.94 -7.90
N LYS A 54 -7.35 -12.73 -7.51
CA LYS A 54 -8.76 -12.45 -7.18
C LYS A 54 -9.67 -12.61 -8.40
N GLU A 55 -9.24 -12.15 -9.56
CA GLU A 55 -9.98 -12.30 -10.83
C GLU A 55 -10.17 -13.78 -11.20
N LYS A 56 -9.18 -14.63 -10.92
CA LYS A 56 -9.25 -16.08 -11.15
C LYS A 56 -10.13 -16.84 -10.15
N ASN A 57 -10.31 -16.35 -8.93
CA ASN A 57 -11.03 -17.04 -7.84
C ASN A 57 -12.23 -16.24 -7.34
N LYS A 58 -12.90 -15.52 -8.24
CA LYS A 58 -13.93 -14.52 -7.92
C LYS A 58 -15.04 -15.06 -7.01
N ASP A 59 -15.56 -16.25 -7.32
CA ASP A 59 -16.72 -16.83 -6.63
C ASP A 59 -16.38 -17.27 -5.19
N LYS A 60 -15.16 -17.79 -4.97
CA LYS A 60 -14.67 -18.14 -3.62
C LYS A 60 -14.40 -16.90 -2.77
N PHE A 61 -13.95 -15.81 -3.40
CA PHE A 61 -13.74 -14.53 -2.71
C PHE A 61 -15.05 -13.82 -2.37
N GLU A 62 -16.05 -13.87 -3.25
CA GLU A 62 -17.38 -13.29 -2.98
C GLU A 62 -18.12 -14.06 -1.87
N ALA A 63 -18.04 -15.40 -1.85
CA ALA A 63 -18.58 -16.20 -0.75
C ALA A 63 -17.89 -15.90 0.59
N MET A 64 -16.57 -15.78 0.59
CA MET A 64 -15.80 -15.38 1.78
C MET A 64 -16.20 -13.98 2.26
N ILE A 65 -16.34 -13.00 1.37
CA ILE A 65 -16.75 -11.63 1.75
C ILE A 65 -18.16 -11.60 2.36
N ASN A 66 -19.12 -12.32 1.77
CA ASN A 66 -20.50 -12.36 2.25
C ASN A 66 -20.61 -13.01 3.64
N GLU A 67 -19.84 -14.07 3.90
CA GLU A 67 -19.79 -14.76 5.20
C GLU A 67 -19.15 -13.89 6.30
N PHE A 68 -18.42 -12.85 5.88
CA PHE A 68 -17.73 -11.90 6.72
C PHE A 68 -18.55 -10.63 6.98
N GLU A 69 -19.49 -10.27 6.08
CA GLU A 69 -20.32 -9.06 6.15
C GLU A 69 -21.34 -9.08 7.31
N ASP A 70 -21.71 -10.25 7.87
CA ASP A 70 -22.90 -10.34 8.72
C ASP A 70 -22.79 -9.79 10.16
N GLU A 71 -21.67 -9.94 10.90
CA GLU A 71 -21.69 -9.50 12.33
C GLU A 71 -20.39 -8.90 12.90
N ARG A 72 -19.21 -9.31 12.42
CA ARG A 72 -17.92 -8.80 12.97
C ARG A 72 -17.30 -7.67 12.14
N LEU A 73 -17.55 -7.64 10.83
CA LEU A 73 -17.05 -6.55 9.99
C LEU A 73 -17.84 -5.27 10.19
N ILE A 74 -19.14 -5.22 10.47
CA ILE A 74 -19.79 -3.91 10.67
C ILE A 74 -19.16 -3.10 11.84
N PHE A 75 -18.70 -3.77 12.90
CA PHE A 75 -18.02 -3.12 14.02
C PHE A 75 -16.51 -2.83 13.74
N ILE A 76 -15.79 -3.77 13.12
CA ILE A 76 -14.36 -3.60 12.77
C ILE A 76 -14.19 -2.69 11.56
N GLU A 77 -15.05 -2.77 10.56
CA GLU A 77 -15.15 -1.91 9.38
C GLU A 77 -15.59 -0.49 9.77
N ASN A 78 -16.47 -0.29 10.77
CA ASN A 78 -16.72 1.07 11.29
C ASN A 78 -15.57 1.62 12.13
N SER A 79 -14.83 0.76 12.86
CA SER A 79 -13.64 1.16 13.61
C SER A 79 -12.39 1.33 12.72
N ALA A 80 -12.35 0.66 11.57
CA ALA A 80 -11.23 0.58 10.63
C ALA A 80 -11.54 1.09 9.21
N LYS A 81 -12.65 1.82 8.99
CA LYS A 81 -12.89 2.75 7.84
C LYS A 81 -12.38 4.15 8.23
N SER A 82 -11.15 4.30 8.72
CA SER A 82 -9.96 4.44 7.88
C SER A 82 -10.07 5.52 6.79
N MET A 83 -10.70 6.65 7.09
CA MET A 83 -10.26 7.91 6.48
C MET A 83 -9.13 8.50 7.31
N THR A 84 -9.27 8.59 8.63
CA THR A 84 -8.27 9.18 9.53
C THR A 84 -6.94 8.42 9.50
N LEU A 85 -6.94 7.08 9.62
CA LEU A 85 -5.71 6.28 9.55
C LEU A 85 -4.99 6.45 8.20
N ASN A 86 -5.74 6.36 7.09
CA ASN A 86 -5.20 6.59 5.75
C ASN A 86 -4.66 8.01 5.58
N LEU A 87 -5.39 9.01 6.09
CA LEU A 87 -4.97 10.41 6.05
C LEU A 87 -3.71 10.63 6.87
N SER A 88 -3.61 10.02 8.05
CA SER A 88 -2.41 10.06 8.89
C SER A 88 -1.21 9.38 8.21
N ILE A 89 -1.41 8.23 7.56
CA ILE A 89 -0.35 7.57 6.79
C ILE A 89 0.08 8.44 5.62
N TYR A 90 -0.85 9.08 4.90
CA TYR A 90 -0.51 9.99 3.80
C TYR A 90 0.22 11.24 4.30
N ILE A 91 -0.21 11.83 5.42
CA ILE A 91 0.47 12.98 6.03
C ILE A 91 1.90 12.60 6.46
N LEU A 92 2.08 11.43 7.08
CA LEU A 92 3.40 10.91 7.46
C LEU A 92 4.27 10.64 6.24
N ALA A 93 3.71 10.04 5.19
CA ALA A 93 4.43 9.75 3.95
C ALA A 93 4.84 11.03 3.22
N ILE A 94 3.94 12.01 3.11
CA ILE A 94 4.22 13.32 2.51
C ILE A 94 5.25 14.08 3.35
N GLY A 95 5.09 14.10 4.68
CA GLY A 95 6.04 14.73 5.58
C GLY A 95 7.43 14.11 5.49
N CYS A 96 7.52 12.78 5.47
CA CYS A 96 8.77 12.03 5.30
C CYS A 96 9.42 12.33 3.93
N PHE A 97 8.62 12.44 2.88
CA PHE A 97 9.07 12.76 1.52
C PHE A 97 9.59 14.20 1.39
N ILE A 98 8.83 15.19 1.90
CA ILE A 98 9.22 16.61 1.86
C ILE A 98 10.49 16.82 2.70
N THR A 99 10.53 16.29 3.93
CA THR A 99 11.70 16.43 4.80
C THR A 99 12.93 15.72 4.23
N GLY A 100 12.75 14.59 3.54
CA GLY A 100 13.81 13.92 2.79
C GLY A 100 14.35 14.75 1.61
N LEU A 101 13.47 15.42 0.86
CA LEU A 101 13.86 16.31 -0.24
C LEU A 101 14.58 17.57 0.24
N MET A 102 14.22 18.08 1.42
CA MET A 102 14.86 19.24 2.05
C MET A 102 16.13 18.88 2.83
N GLU A 103 16.63 17.65 2.70
CA GLU A 103 17.82 17.13 3.39
C GLU A 103 17.74 17.09 4.94
N TYR A 104 16.54 17.25 5.52
CA TYR A 104 16.30 17.08 6.96
C TYR A 104 16.17 15.60 7.33
N LYS A 105 17.31 14.89 7.27
CA LYS A 105 17.41 13.42 7.42
C LYS A 105 16.85 12.91 8.74
N GLU A 106 17.14 13.60 9.85
CA GLU A 106 16.71 13.21 11.19
C GLU A 106 15.18 13.23 11.34
N ILE A 107 14.53 14.25 10.78
CA ILE A 107 13.08 14.42 10.81
C ILE A 107 12.41 13.38 9.91
N SER A 108 12.98 13.10 8.75
CA SER A 108 12.49 12.07 7.84
C SER A 108 12.55 10.67 8.51
N ILE A 109 13.67 10.35 9.18
CA ILE A 109 13.81 9.11 9.94
C ILE A 109 12.77 9.05 11.07
N PHE A 110 12.63 10.13 11.84
CA PHE A 110 11.66 10.20 12.93
C PHE A 110 10.22 9.98 12.47
N LEU A 111 9.83 10.50 11.30
CA LEU A 111 8.51 10.29 10.70
C LEU A 111 8.33 8.87 10.13
N SER A 112 9.40 8.24 9.65
CA SER A 112 9.37 6.90 9.07
C SER A 112 9.10 5.79 10.09
N ILE A 113 9.54 5.97 11.34
CA ILE A 113 9.37 4.99 12.44
C ILE A 113 7.89 4.73 12.75
N PRO A 114 7.06 5.73 13.13
CA PRO A 114 5.65 5.51 13.42
C PRO A 114 4.89 5.04 12.18
N MET A 115 5.25 5.51 10.98
CA MET A 115 4.67 5.03 9.72
C MET A 115 4.90 3.52 9.54
N THR A 116 6.12 3.05 9.80
CA THR A 116 6.48 1.62 9.68
C THR A 116 5.75 0.78 10.71
N VAL A 117 5.67 1.25 11.96
CA VAL A 117 4.93 0.54 13.04
C VAL A 117 3.46 0.37 12.67
N ILE A 118 2.81 1.42 12.17
CA ILE A 118 1.40 1.37 11.75
C ILE A 118 1.22 0.38 10.60
N LEU A 119 2.11 0.39 9.60
CA LEU A 119 2.05 -0.52 8.46
C LEU A 119 2.28 -1.99 8.85
N VAL A 120 3.21 -2.24 9.78
CA VAL A 120 3.48 -3.60 10.30
C VAL A 120 2.27 -4.13 11.07
N LEU A 121 1.66 -3.32 11.94
CA LEU A 121 0.46 -3.71 12.66
C LEU A 121 -0.73 -3.97 11.72
N TYR A 122 -0.87 -3.14 10.69
CA TYR A 122 -1.89 -3.31 9.66
C TYR A 122 -1.70 -4.62 8.87
N LEU A 123 -0.47 -4.88 8.41
CA LEU A 123 -0.12 -6.11 7.70
C LEU A 123 -0.27 -7.35 8.59
N GLY A 124 0.17 -7.29 9.84
CA GLY A 124 0.04 -8.37 10.82
C GLY A 124 -1.42 -8.72 11.09
N SER A 125 -2.26 -7.69 11.26
CA SER A 125 -3.71 -7.87 11.40
C SER A 125 -4.30 -8.53 10.16
N TYR A 126 -3.97 -8.02 8.97
CA TYR A 126 -4.44 -8.59 7.70
C TYR A 126 -4.04 -10.07 7.53
N LEU A 127 -2.79 -10.42 7.82
CA LEU A 127 -2.30 -11.81 7.72
C LEU A 127 -2.95 -12.73 8.76
N TYR A 128 -3.15 -12.25 9.99
CA TYR A 128 -3.84 -13.00 11.04
C TYR A 128 -5.27 -13.35 10.62
N TYR A 129 -6.02 -12.35 10.13
CA TYR A 129 -7.38 -12.58 9.67
C TYR A 129 -7.44 -13.49 8.43
N LYS A 130 -6.49 -13.37 7.49
CA LYS A 130 -6.40 -14.25 6.32
C LYS A 130 -6.02 -15.71 6.65
N LYS A 131 -5.34 -15.97 7.77
CA LYS A 131 -4.97 -17.33 8.17
C LYS A 131 -6.08 -18.00 8.98
N LYS A 132 -6.81 -17.22 9.76
CA LYS A 132 -7.88 -17.69 10.64
C LYS A 132 -9.18 -18.00 9.88
N TYR A 133 -9.34 -17.41 8.70
CA TYR A 133 -10.50 -17.49 7.84
C TYR A 133 -10.04 -17.56 6.38
#